data_AF-A0A165AXT2-F1
#
_entry.id   AF-A0A165AXT2-F1
#
_cell.length_a   1.000
_cell.length_b   1.000
_cell.length_c   1.000
_cell.angle_alpha   90.00
_cell.angle_beta   90.00
_cell.angle_gamma   90.00
#
_symmetry.space_group_name_H-M   'P 1'
#
loop_
_entity.id
_entity.type
_entity.pdbx_description
1 polymer ?
#
loop_
_entity_poly.entity_id
_entity_poly.type
_entity_poly.pdbx_seq_one_letter_code
_entity_poly.pdbx_strand_id
1 'polypeptide(L)'
;ILYLFYSADLLEITRDMGKKAFAGGYIDDTMLVAVSDSVESNLDILAQLTPRCLAWSARHACQFDVKKFQLIHFTKNPRHEEAAKQGLDIAGVTIEPEKAVKYLGILIDSKLRWKEHAEAAVAKATKTLLACARLPRPTFGLPHRHVRRLYISVVLPRLEYGLSVWFSPVRARPSGKGRCGSVGVARQCDKLQRVAARLIAGGFRTTSTDMLVYHADLLPTTVGLNKAAHNAAVRLATLPKSHPLQPLVARAMRRTPRLHRSPLHDLF
;
A
#
# COMPACT_ATOMS: atom_id res chain seq x y z
N ILE A 1 -15.16 -7.62 -16.82
CA ILE A 1 -15.24 -6.52 -17.79
C ILE A 1 -16.60 -5.82 -17.70
N LEU A 2 -17.73 -6.52 -17.86
CA LEU A 2 -19.08 -5.92 -17.79
C LEU A 2 -19.31 -5.10 -16.51
N TYR A 3 -18.86 -5.59 -15.36
CA TYR A 3 -18.97 -4.86 -14.10
C TYR A 3 -18.24 -3.50 -14.12
N LEU A 4 -17.13 -3.35 -14.86
CA LEU A 4 -16.43 -2.06 -14.96
C LEU A 4 -17.24 -1.02 -15.73
N PHE A 5 -18.02 -1.45 -16.74
CA PHE A 5 -18.97 -0.57 -17.43
C PHE A 5 -20.17 -0.27 -16.56
N TYR A 6 -20.63 -1.27 -15.82
CA TYR A 6 -21.74 -1.17 -14.88
C TYR A 6 -21.48 -0.15 -13.77
N SER A 7 -20.26 -0.12 -13.22
CA SER A 7 -19.88 0.79 -12.14
C SER A 7 -19.25 2.10 -12.63
N ALA A 8 -19.21 2.36 -13.94
CA ALA A 8 -18.49 3.51 -14.49
C ALA A 8 -19.14 4.84 -14.10
N ASP A 9 -20.46 4.92 -14.17
CA ASP A 9 -21.25 6.09 -13.81
C ASP A 9 -21.13 6.46 -12.33
N LEU A 10 -20.93 5.47 -11.44
CA LEU A 10 -20.58 5.71 -10.03
C LEU A 10 -19.28 6.52 -9.89
N LEU A 11 -18.28 6.27 -10.75
CA LEU A 11 -17.02 7.01 -10.71
C LEU A 11 -17.12 8.39 -11.37
N GLU A 12 -18.16 8.63 -12.17
CA GLU A 12 -18.39 9.91 -12.85
C GLU A 12 -19.16 10.92 -12.00
N ILE A 13 -19.70 10.54 -10.84
CA ILE A 13 -20.50 11.42 -9.96
C ILE A 13 -19.74 12.66 -9.45
N THR A 14 -18.40 12.63 -9.49
CA THR A 14 -17.52 13.73 -9.06
C THR A 14 -17.07 14.62 -10.21
N ARG A 15 -17.51 14.35 -11.45
CA ARG A 15 -17.00 15.02 -12.66
C ARG A 15 -17.30 16.52 -12.67
N ASP A 16 -18.42 16.92 -12.09
CA ASP A 16 -18.83 18.33 -11.92
C ASP A 16 -18.05 19.07 -10.84
N MET A 17 -17.41 18.35 -9.90
CA MET A 17 -16.60 18.92 -8.81
C MET A 17 -15.17 19.31 -9.25
N GLY A 18 -14.78 18.99 -10.48
CA GLY A 18 -13.49 19.35 -11.05
C GLY A 18 -12.30 18.79 -10.24
N LYS A 19 -11.45 19.67 -9.70
CA LYS A 19 -10.26 19.27 -8.90
C LYS A 19 -10.54 19.12 -7.41
N LYS A 20 -11.75 19.49 -6.95
CA LYS A 20 -12.11 19.47 -5.52
C LYS A 20 -12.51 18.08 -5.04
N ALA A 21 -12.93 17.20 -5.94
CA ALA A 21 -13.23 15.82 -5.61
C ALA A 21 -12.84 14.86 -6.73
N PHE A 22 -12.53 13.63 -6.38
CA PHE A 22 -12.41 12.53 -7.32
C PHE A 22 -12.95 11.24 -6.72
N ALA A 23 -13.55 10.39 -7.55
CA ALA A 23 -13.89 9.03 -7.22
C ALA A 23 -12.87 8.06 -7.84
N GLY A 24 -12.68 6.93 -7.17
CA GLY A 24 -11.94 5.81 -7.73
C GLY A 24 -12.55 4.50 -7.23
N GLY A 25 -12.36 3.43 -7.97
CA GLY A 25 -12.84 2.14 -7.54
C GLY A 25 -12.19 0.99 -8.27
N TYR A 26 -12.29 -0.19 -7.66
CA TYR A 26 -11.89 -1.45 -8.22
C TYR A 26 -12.91 -2.51 -7.83
N ILE A 27 -13.72 -2.94 -8.80
CA ILE A 27 -14.85 -3.83 -8.55
C ILE A 27 -15.77 -3.21 -7.48
N ASP A 28 -15.94 -3.84 -6.33
CA ASP A 28 -16.83 -3.43 -5.25
C ASP A 28 -16.21 -2.36 -4.34
N ASP A 29 -14.88 -2.30 -4.26
CA ASP A 29 -14.17 -1.29 -3.47
C ASP A 29 -14.23 0.07 -4.18
N THR A 30 -14.96 1.03 -3.62
CA THR A 30 -15.06 2.42 -4.13
C THR A 30 -14.58 3.40 -3.08
N MET A 31 -13.89 4.46 -3.51
CA MET A 31 -13.46 5.58 -2.69
C MET A 31 -13.93 6.91 -3.27
N LEU A 32 -14.28 7.83 -2.38
CA LEU A 32 -14.47 9.24 -2.69
C LEU A 32 -13.40 10.03 -1.96
N VAL A 33 -12.82 11.00 -2.64
CA VAL A 33 -11.82 11.89 -2.05
C VAL A 33 -12.21 13.32 -2.32
N ALA A 34 -12.28 14.13 -1.27
CA ALA A 34 -12.43 15.58 -1.35
C ALA A 34 -11.09 16.25 -0.98
N VAL A 35 -10.79 17.38 -1.63
CA VAL A 35 -9.58 18.17 -1.42
C VAL A 35 -9.92 19.66 -1.35
N SER A 36 -9.72 20.24 -0.17
CA SER A 36 -9.83 21.67 0.13
C SER A 36 -8.87 22.09 1.24
N ASP A 37 -8.87 23.39 1.57
CA ASP A 37 -8.02 23.97 2.62
C ASP A 37 -8.57 23.78 4.04
N SER A 38 -9.80 23.26 4.21
CA SER A 38 -10.42 22.95 5.50
C SER A 38 -11.04 21.54 5.52
N VAL A 39 -11.24 20.99 6.72
CA VAL A 39 -11.88 19.68 6.91
C VAL A 39 -13.39 19.78 6.69
N GLU A 40 -13.98 20.88 7.16
CA GLU A 40 -15.40 21.20 7.04
C GLU A 40 -15.83 21.25 5.57
N SER A 41 -15.06 21.94 4.72
CA SER A 41 -15.37 22.00 3.29
C SER A 41 -15.21 20.64 2.60
N ASN A 42 -14.31 19.77 3.07
CA ASN A 42 -14.21 18.40 2.55
C ASN A 42 -15.43 17.57 2.97
N LEU A 43 -15.87 17.69 4.22
CA LEU A 43 -17.08 17.03 4.72
C LEU A 43 -18.32 17.51 3.97
N ASP A 44 -18.46 18.80 3.70
CA ASP A 44 -19.57 19.34 2.89
C ASP A 44 -19.59 18.75 1.48
N ILE A 45 -18.42 18.64 0.83
CA ILE A 45 -18.30 18.02 -0.48
C ILE A 45 -18.70 16.54 -0.41
N LEU A 46 -18.22 15.80 0.58
CA LEU A 46 -18.57 14.39 0.76
C LEU A 46 -20.06 14.21 1.08
N ALA A 47 -20.65 15.09 1.89
CA ALA A 47 -22.07 15.11 2.22
C ALA A 47 -22.95 15.40 0.98
N GLN A 48 -22.45 16.20 0.03
CA GLN A 48 -23.13 16.43 -1.26
C GLN A 48 -23.00 15.23 -2.23
N LEU A 49 -21.86 14.55 -2.23
CA LEU A 49 -21.60 13.42 -3.13
C LEU A 49 -22.26 12.13 -2.67
N THR A 50 -22.36 11.91 -1.36
CA THR A 50 -22.87 10.67 -0.79
C THR A 50 -24.32 10.35 -1.21
N PRO A 51 -25.27 11.29 -1.21
CA PRO A 51 -26.62 11.04 -1.71
C PRO A 51 -26.63 10.60 -3.18
N ARG A 52 -25.69 11.09 -4.00
CA ARG A 52 -25.55 10.67 -5.40
C ARG A 52 -25.08 9.21 -5.49
N CYS A 53 -24.14 8.79 -4.65
CA CYS A 53 -23.75 7.38 -4.53
C CYS A 53 -24.93 6.50 -4.12
N LEU A 54 -25.69 6.91 -3.10
CA LEU A 54 -26.83 6.12 -2.60
C LEU A 54 -27.93 6.01 -3.65
N ALA A 55 -28.21 7.10 -4.37
CA ALA A 55 -29.17 7.09 -5.49
C ALA A 55 -28.71 6.18 -6.64
N TRP A 56 -27.40 6.19 -6.96
CA TRP A 56 -26.82 5.26 -7.91
C TRP A 56 -27.03 3.80 -7.47
N SER A 57 -26.69 3.49 -6.22
CA SER A 57 -26.79 2.14 -5.64
C SER A 57 -28.23 1.61 -5.64
N ALA A 58 -29.20 2.50 -5.34
CA ALA A 58 -30.62 2.19 -5.38
C ALA A 58 -31.13 1.87 -6.80
N ARG A 59 -30.62 2.59 -7.82
CA ARG A 59 -30.95 2.31 -9.23
C ARG A 59 -30.29 1.03 -9.75
N HIS A 60 -29.12 0.70 -9.21
CA HIS A 60 -28.25 -0.36 -9.71
C HIS A 60 -28.24 -1.61 -8.83
N ALA A 61 -29.35 -2.02 -8.20
CA ALA A 61 -29.46 -3.29 -7.45
C ALA A 61 -28.23 -3.70 -6.61
N CYS A 62 -27.45 -2.72 -6.13
CA CYS A 62 -26.10 -2.87 -5.61
C CYS A 62 -26.02 -1.97 -4.38
N GLN A 63 -26.69 -2.41 -3.32
CA GLN A 63 -26.86 -1.63 -2.12
C GLN A 63 -25.55 -1.51 -1.35
N PHE A 64 -25.18 -0.27 -1.02
CA PHE A 64 -24.07 -0.03 -0.12
C PHE A 64 -24.45 -0.36 1.33
N ASP A 65 -23.55 -1.08 2.00
CA ASP A 65 -23.61 -1.24 3.45
C ASP A 65 -22.93 -0.03 4.10
N VAL A 66 -23.72 0.98 4.46
CA VAL A 66 -23.23 2.24 5.06
C VAL A 66 -22.40 1.98 6.33
N LYS A 67 -22.66 0.88 7.05
CA LYS A 67 -21.89 0.52 8.24
C LYS A 67 -20.45 0.09 7.93
N LYS A 68 -20.15 -0.25 6.68
CA LYS A 68 -18.79 -0.59 6.22
C LYS A 68 -18.03 0.61 5.67
N PHE A 69 -18.67 1.78 5.58
CA PHE A 69 -17.97 2.97 5.11
C PHE A 69 -16.90 3.36 6.12
N GLN A 70 -15.73 3.72 5.61
CA GLN A 70 -14.63 4.19 6.42
C GLN A 70 -14.31 5.63 6.01
N LEU A 71 -14.16 6.50 7.00
CA LEU A 71 -13.74 7.88 6.81
C LEU A 71 -12.29 8.03 7.30
N ILE A 72 -11.47 8.74 6.53
CA ILE A 72 -10.13 9.11 6.97
C ILE A 72 -9.79 10.52 6.50
N HIS A 73 -9.27 11.32 7.41
CA HIS A 73 -8.78 12.66 7.13
C HIS A 73 -7.26 12.65 6.95
N PHE A 74 -6.78 13.22 5.85
CA PHE A 74 -5.35 13.39 5.60
C PHE A 74 -4.93 14.84 5.82
N THR A 75 -4.40 15.15 7.01
CA THR A 75 -3.85 16.48 7.32
C THR A 75 -2.48 16.38 7.99
N LYS A 76 -1.60 17.31 7.63
CA LYS A 76 -0.32 17.53 8.30
C LYS A 76 -0.29 18.81 9.13
N ASN A 77 -1.32 19.64 9.01
CA ASN A 77 -1.40 20.90 9.73
C ASN A 77 -2.00 20.64 11.11
N PRO A 78 -1.26 20.86 12.21
CA PRO A 78 -1.76 20.65 13.57
C PRO A 78 -3.04 21.45 13.87
N ARG A 79 -3.23 22.59 13.18
CA ARG A 79 -4.44 23.42 13.33
C ARG A 79 -5.73 22.71 12.92
N HIS A 80 -5.64 21.68 12.07
CA HIS A 80 -6.80 20.90 11.63
C HIS A 80 -6.91 19.56 12.36
N GLU A 81 -6.05 19.24 13.34
CA GLU A 81 -6.15 17.96 14.07
C GLU A 81 -7.45 17.84 14.87
N GLU A 82 -7.99 18.95 15.39
CA GLU A 82 -9.28 18.94 16.09
C GLU A 82 -10.45 18.77 15.12
N ALA A 83 -10.44 19.51 14.02
CA ALA A 83 -11.45 19.38 12.97
C ALA A 83 -11.43 17.98 12.32
N ALA A 84 -10.26 17.35 12.21
CA ALA A 84 -10.09 15.99 11.70
C ALA A 84 -10.65 14.88 12.61
N LYS A 85 -11.28 15.24 13.75
CA LYS A 85 -12.09 14.33 14.56
C LYS A 85 -13.57 14.31 14.14
N GLN A 86 -14.00 15.25 13.29
CA GLN A 86 -15.38 15.31 12.83
C GLN A 86 -15.70 14.13 11.90
N GLY A 87 -16.79 13.44 12.20
CA GLY A 87 -17.39 12.39 11.38
C GLY A 87 -18.22 12.93 10.22
N LEU A 88 -18.73 12.00 9.42
CA LEU A 88 -19.63 12.29 8.31
C LEU A 88 -20.96 11.56 8.54
N ASP A 89 -22.06 12.31 8.57
CA ASP A 89 -23.40 11.73 8.70
C ASP A 89 -23.96 11.31 7.34
N ILE A 90 -24.26 10.03 7.21
CA ILE A 90 -24.77 9.42 5.98
C ILE A 90 -26.02 8.61 6.31
N ALA A 91 -27.17 9.03 5.78
CA ALA A 91 -28.45 8.31 5.91
C ALA A 91 -28.80 7.93 7.37
N GLY A 92 -28.52 8.83 8.32
CA GLY A 92 -28.76 8.61 9.76
C GLY A 92 -27.69 7.77 10.48
N VAL A 93 -26.57 7.46 9.81
CA VAL A 93 -25.39 6.79 10.40
C VAL A 93 -24.21 7.74 10.39
N THR A 94 -23.67 8.04 11.57
CA THR A 94 -22.42 8.81 11.70
C THR A 94 -21.22 7.90 11.49
N ILE A 95 -20.41 8.22 10.48
CA ILE A 95 -19.15 7.53 10.20
C ILE A 95 -18.02 8.35 10.82
N GLU A 96 -17.48 7.82 11.91
CA GLU A 96 -16.36 8.42 12.64
C GLU A 96 -15.04 8.24 11.86
N PRO A 97 -14.13 9.21 11.94
CA PRO A 97 -12.85 9.11 11.26
C PRO A 97 -11.92 8.08 11.94
N GLU A 98 -11.36 7.18 11.13
CA GLU A 98 -10.39 6.19 11.57
C GLU A 98 -8.94 6.69 11.42
N LYS A 99 -8.04 6.20 12.28
CA LYS A 99 -6.60 6.51 12.18
C LYS A 99 -5.92 5.80 11.01
N ALA A 100 -6.44 4.65 10.60
CA ALA A 100 -5.97 3.88 9.46
C ALA A 100 -7.14 3.14 8.83
N VAL A 101 -7.23 3.19 7.51
CA VAL A 101 -8.28 2.51 6.73
C VAL A 101 -7.65 1.52 5.75
N LYS A 102 -8.39 0.47 5.41
CA LYS A 102 -7.90 -0.56 4.49
C LYS A 102 -8.52 -0.36 3.12
N TYR A 103 -7.69 -0.12 2.11
CA TYR A 103 -8.14 0.00 0.72
C TYR A 103 -7.30 -0.89 -0.20
N LEU A 104 -7.94 -1.76 -0.98
CA LEU A 104 -7.29 -2.72 -1.88
C LEU A 104 -6.18 -3.56 -1.21
N GLY A 105 -6.38 -3.88 0.07
CA GLY A 105 -5.42 -4.66 0.86
C GLY A 105 -4.23 -3.87 1.41
N ILE A 106 -4.19 -2.54 1.24
CA ILE A 106 -3.19 -1.64 1.82
C ILE A 106 -3.81 -0.88 2.98
N LEU A 107 -3.13 -0.85 4.13
CA LEU A 107 -3.51 0.00 5.25
C LEU A 107 -2.94 1.41 5.05
N ILE A 108 -3.80 2.41 5.03
CA ILE A 108 -3.45 3.81 4.81
C ILE A 108 -3.68 4.54 6.12
N ASP A 109 -2.61 4.96 6.79
CA ASP A 109 -2.71 5.76 8.02
C ASP A 109 -2.89 7.25 7.70
N SER A 110 -3.55 7.98 8.60
CA SER A 110 -3.88 9.40 8.42
C SER A 110 -2.65 10.31 8.22
N LYS A 111 -1.47 9.85 8.65
CA LYS A 111 -0.20 10.56 8.49
C LYS A 111 0.65 10.04 7.33
N LEU A 112 0.16 9.04 6.58
CA LEU A 112 0.83 8.39 5.45
C LEU A 112 2.26 7.92 5.78
N ARG A 113 2.44 7.33 6.97
CA ARG A 113 3.72 6.82 7.49
C ARG A 113 3.95 5.35 7.17
N TRP A 114 2.92 4.61 6.78
CA TRP A 114 2.96 3.20 6.34
C TRP A 114 3.47 2.19 7.35
N LYS A 115 3.67 2.59 8.61
CA LYS A 115 4.24 1.72 9.66
C LYS A 115 3.33 0.51 9.92
N GLU A 116 2.05 0.77 10.16
CA GLU A 116 1.07 -0.27 10.48
C GLU A 116 0.89 -1.24 9.30
N HIS A 117 0.87 -0.73 8.07
CA HIS A 117 0.87 -1.54 6.86
C HIS A 117 2.11 -2.41 6.73
N ALA A 118 3.30 -1.86 6.94
CA ALA A 118 4.55 -2.60 6.88
C ALA A 118 4.59 -3.74 7.92
N GLU A 119 4.15 -3.46 9.15
CA GLU A 119 4.05 -4.48 10.21
C GLU A 119 3.04 -5.58 9.84
N ALA A 120 1.88 -5.21 9.30
CA ALA A 120 0.88 -6.16 8.82
C ALA A 120 1.39 -7.01 7.65
N ALA A 121 2.10 -6.41 6.68
CA ALA A 121 2.71 -7.11 5.54
C ALA A 121 3.77 -8.12 6.00
N VAL A 122 4.67 -7.70 6.91
CA VAL A 122 5.69 -8.60 7.50
C VAL A 122 5.04 -9.71 8.30
N ALA A 123 4.02 -9.43 9.11
CA ALA A 123 3.30 -10.44 9.88
C ALA A 123 2.61 -11.47 8.97
N LYS A 124 1.96 -11.02 7.91
CA LYS A 124 1.29 -11.87 6.91
C LYS A 124 2.30 -12.74 6.14
N ALA A 125 3.42 -12.17 5.75
CA ALA A 125 4.53 -12.90 5.13
C ALA A 125 5.14 -13.91 6.10
N THR A 126 5.33 -13.55 7.37
CA THR A 126 5.86 -14.42 8.42
C THR A 126 4.95 -15.63 8.64
N LYS A 127 3.64 -15.41 8.78
CA LYS A 127 2.66 -16.50 8.91
C LYS A 127 2.75 -17.47 7.72
N THR A 128 2.88 -16.93 6.51
CA THR A 128 3.02 -17.72 5.29
C THR A 128 4.33 -18.51 5.28
N LEU A 129 5.45 -17.88 5.65
CA LEU A 129 6.75 -18.53 5.76
C LEU A 129 6.73 -19.66 6.80
N LEU A 130 6.12 -19.44 7.97
CA LEU A 130 6.02 -20.46 9.01
C LEU A 130 5.14 -21.64 8.58
N ALA A 131 4.15 -21.42 7.73
CA ALA A 131 3.41 -22.51 7.10
C ALA A 131 4.30 -23.30 6.13
N CYS A 132 5.06 -22.62 5.26
CA CYS A 132 6.04 -23.25 4.36
C CYS A 132 7.14 -23.99 5.13
N ALA A 133 7.54 -23.50 6.32
CA ALA A 133 8.57 -24.10 7.15
C ALA A 133 8.22 -25.49 7.69
N ARG A 134 6.94 -25.90 7.63
CA ARG A 134 6.48 -27.24 8.04
C ARG A 134 6.66 -28.31 6.95
N LEU A 135 6.92 -27.90 5.72
CA LEU A 135 7.08 -28.76 4.55
C LEU A 135 8.46 -29.44 4.44
N PRO A 136 9.60 -28.75 4.69
CA PRO A 136 10.89 -29.43 4.71
C PRO A 136 11.01 -30.37 5.91
N ARG A 137 11.54 -31.57 5.66
CA ARG A 137 11.87 -32.60 6.65
C ARG A 137 13.08 -33.38 6.14
N PRO A 138 13.99 -33.85 7.02
CA PRO A 138 15.20 -34.55 6.60
C PRO A 138 14.94 -35.80 5.74
N THR A 139 13.87 -36.55 6.02
CA THR A 139 13.67 -37.89 5.43
C THR A 139 12.70 -37.92 4.24
N PHE A 140 11.56 -37.22 4.34
CA PHE A 140 10.48 -37.26 3.33
C PHE A 140 9.87 -35.89 3.06
N GLY A 141 10.58 -34.82 3.39
CA GLY A 141 10.07 -33.47 3.23
C GLY A 141 10.50 -32.81 1.94
N LEU A 142 10.03 -31.57 1.79
CA LEU A 142 10.33 -30.77 0.61
C LEU A 142 11.83 -30.45 0.52
N PRO A 143 12.51 -30.77 -0.60
CA PRO A 143 13.91 -30.39 -0.80
C PRO A 143 14.13 -28.88 -0.68
N HIS A 144 15.28 -28.47 -0.13
CA HIS A 144 15.64 -27.07 0.13
C HIS A 144 15.47 -26.13 -1.08
N ARG A 145 15.81 -26.61 -2.29
CA ARG A 145 15.58 -25.87 -3.55
C ARG A 145 14.12 -25.46 -3.78
N HIS A 146 13.18 -26.32 -3.36
CA HIS A 146 11.75 -26.05 -3.49
C HIS A 146 11.23 -25.18 -2.35
N VAL A 147 11.83 -25.25 -1.16
CA VAL A 147 11.57 -24.27 -0.07
C VAL A 147 11.97 -22.87 -0.54
N ARG A 148 13.14 -22.73 -1.17
CA ARG A 148 13.56 -21.47 -1.79
C ARG A 148 12.56 -21.00 -2.84
N ARG A 149 12.11 -21.90 -3.71
CA ARG A 149 11.09 -21.59 -4.72
C ARG A 149 9.80 -21.09 -4.09
N LEU A 150 9.31 -21.71 -3.00
CA LEU A 150 8.13 -21.25 -2.28
C LEU A 150 8.33 -19.88 -1.63
N TYR A 151 9.51 -19.63 -1.04
CA TYR A 151 9.82 -18.31 -0.49
C TYR A 151 9.73 -17.22 -1.58
N ILE A 152 10.37 -17.45 -2.73
CA ILE A 152 10.40 -16.48 -3.84
C ILE A 152 9.04 -16.31 -4.51
N SER A 153 8.27 -17.39 -4.69
CA SER A 153 7.01 -17.35 -5.45
C SER A 153 5.77 -17.06 -4.60
N VAL A 154 5.83 -17.24 -3.28
CA VAL A 154 4.66 -17.09 -2.40
C VAL A 154 4.90 -16.07 -1.31
N VAL A 155 6.02 -16.16 -0.58
CA VAL A 155 6.28 -15.29 0.58
C VAL A 155 6.67 -13.89 0.13
N LEU A 156 7.65 -13.77 -0.78
CA LEU A 156 8.11 -12.48 -1.28
C LEU A 156 6.99 -11.67 -1.96
N PRO A 157 6.18 -12.21 -2.90
CA PRO A 157 5.12 -11.43 -3.53
C PRO A 157 4.05 -10.96 -2.54
N ARG A 158 3.83 -11.72 -1.46
CA ARG A 158 2.89 -11.34 -0.40
C ARG A 158 3.44 -10.24 0.51
N LEU A 159 4.75 -10.17 0.67
CA LEU A 159 5.44 -9.07 1.35
C LEU A 159 5.53 -7.83 0.45
N GLU A 160 5.82 -8.01 -0.84
CA GLU A 160 6.05 -6.94 -1.82
C GLU A 160 4.76 -6.37 -2.43
N TYR A 161 3.59 -6.86 -1.99
CA TYR A 161 2.32 -6.36 -2.48
C TYR A 161 2.17 -4.85 -2.23
N GLY A 162 1.99 -4.09 -3.31
CA GLY A 162 1.87 -2.63 -3.27
C GLY A 162 3.15 -1.89 -2.88
N LEU A 163 4.33 -2.51 -2.95
CA LEU A 163 5.59 -1.95 -2.45
C LEU A 163 5.88 -0.52 -2.96
N SER A 164 5.55 -0.23 -4.23
CA SER A 164 5.69 1.11 -4.82
C SER A 164 4.84 2.21 -4.18
N VAL A 165 3.83 1.84 -3.40
CA VAL A 165 2.92 2.77 -2.70
C VAL A 165 3.46 3.13 -1.31
N TRP A 166 4.04 2.17 -0.59
CA TRP A 166 4.33 2.31 0.85
C TRP A 166 5.80 2.15 1.24
N PHE A 167 6.69 1.76 0.33
CA PHE A 167 8.12 1.59 0.59
C PHE A 167 8.96 2.61 -0.18
N SER A 168 9.60 3.54 0.54
CA SER A 168 10.62 4.42 -0.03
C SER A 168 11.97 3.66 -0.09
N PRO A 169 12.63 3.58 -1.26
CA PRO A 169 13.90 2.90 -1.41
C PRO A 169 14.94 3.34 -0.39
N VAL A 170 15.64 2.36 0.17
CA VAL A 170 16.69 2.62 1.14
C VAL A 170 17.99 2.96 0.41
N ARG A 171 18.52 4.16 0.64
CA ARG A 171 19.75 4.65 0.02
C ARG A 171 20.67 5.32 1.04
N ALA A 172 21.94 5.43 0.71
CA ALA A 172 22.88 6.23 1.48
C ALA A 172 22.45 7.70 1.43
N ARG A 173 22.60 8.43 2.54
CA ARG A 173 22.37 9.88 2.53
C ARG A 173 23.47 10.58 1.75
N PRO A 174 23.17 11.67 1.02
CA PRO A 174 24.20 12.46 0.33
C PRO A 174 25.30 12.98 1.26
N SER A 175 24.96 13.22 2.53
CA SER A 175 25.92 13.64 3.57
C SER A 175 26.86 12.51 4.06
N GLY A 176 26.77 11.30 3.51
CA GLY A 176 27.56 10.12 3.92
C GLY A 176 27.20 9.53 5.28
N LYS A 177 26.50 10.28 6.15
CA LYS A 177 26.12 9.83 7.49
C LYS A 177 24.79 9.08 7.49
N GLY A 178 24.86 7.76 7.28
CA GLY A 178 23.74 6.84 7.46
C GLY A 178 22.85 6.65 6.23
N ARG A 179 21.71 5.97 6.44
CA ARG A 179 20.74 5.62 5.39
C ARG A 179 19.46 6.45 5.53
N CYS A 180 18.75 6.65 4.42
CA CYS A 180 17.41 7.22 4.38
C CYS A 180 16.44 6.28 3.65
N GLY A 181 15.15 6.65 3.62
CA GLY A 181 14.06 5.80 3.12
C GLY A 181 13.47 4.91 4.21
N SER A 182 12.82 3.81 3.81
CA SER A 182 12.14 2.89 4.72
C SER A 182 13.08 1.93 5.45
N VAL A 183 14.13 2.47 6.10
CA VAL A 183 15.19 1.69 6.78
C VAL A 183 14.62 0.82 7.90
N GLY A 184 13.67 1.34 8.67
CA GLY A 184 13.01 0.59 9.74
C GLY A 184 12.23 -0.62 9.20
N VAL A 185 11.53 -0.44 8.09
CA VAL A 185 10.79 -1.51 7.41
C VAL A 185 11.74 -2.55 6.83
N ALA A 186 12.82 -2.12 6.17
CA ALA A 186 13.84 -3.03 5.65
C ALA A 186 14.44 -3.92 6.76
N ARG A 187 14.69 -3.35 7.95
CA ARG A 187 15.15 -4.10 9.14
C ARG A 187 14.10 -5.10 9.67
N GLN A 188 12.81 -4.80 9.56
CA GLN A 188 11.76 -5.77 9.90
C GLN A 188 11.74 -6.93 8.90
N CYS A 189 11.85 -6.63 7.60
CA CYS A 189 11.97 -7.63 6.54
C CYS A 189 13.25 -8.48 6.66
N ASP A 190 14.37 -7.91 7.12
CA ASP A 190 15.62 -8.66 7.38
C ASP A 190 15.41 -9.81 8.37
N LYS A 191 14.59 -9.60 9.41
CA LYS A 191 14.28 -10.65 10.40
C LYS A 191 13.54 -11.81 9.75
N LEU A 192 12.54 -11.52 8.90
CA LEU A 192 11.82 -12.52 8.12
C LEU A 192 12.77 -13.26 7.17
N GLN A 193 13.58 -12.53 6.42
CA GLN A 193 14.52 -13.12 5.46
C GLN A 193 15.56 -13.99 6.16
N ARG A 194 16.06 -13.62 7.34
CA ARG A 194 16.96 -14.47 8.13
C ARG A 194 16.31 -15.80 8.51
N VAL A 195 15.02 -15.81 8.85
CA VAL A 195 14.29 -17.06 9.12
C VAL A 195 14.20 -17.91 7.84
N ALA A 196 13.84 -17.29 6.71
CA ALA A 196 13.75 -17.98 5.43
C ALA A 196 15.10 -18.55 4.97
N ALA A 197 16.16 -17.75 5.05
CA ALA A 197 17.50 -18.16 4.66
C ALA A 197 18.01 -19.34 5.49
N ARG A 198 17.72 -19.41 6.80
CA ARG A 198 18.01 -20.60 7.61
C ARG A 198 17.28 -21.84 7.14
N LEU A 199 15.99 -21.73 6.81
CA LEU A 199 15.20 -22.86 6.32
C LEU A 199 15.71 -23.34 4.95
N ILE A 200 16.10 -22.40 4.09
CA ILE A 200 16.61 -22.71 2.76
C ILE A 200 18.01 -23.32 2.83
N ALA A 201 18.94 -22.70 3.56
CA ALA A 201 20.32 -23.16 3.63
C ALA A 201 20.54 -24.34 4.61
N GLY A 202 19.58 -24.63 5.49
CA GLY A 202 19.73 -25.64 6.55
C GLY A 202 20.72 -25.23 7.65
N GLY A 203 21.07 -23.94 7.75
CA GLY A 203 22.09 -23.45 8.67
C GLY A 203 21.63 -23.30 10.13
N PHE A 204 22.59 -23.33 11.05
CA PHE A 204 22.35 -23.17 12.49
C PHE A 204 21.80 -21.77 12.85
N ARG A 205 21.21 -21.66 14.04
CA ARG A 205 20.71 -20.37 14.58
C ARG A 205 21.82 -19.33 14.74
N THR A 206 23.05 -19.77 14.98
CA THR A 206 24.25 -18.94 15.19
C THR A 206 24.94 -18.52 13.90
N THR A 207 24.60 -19.12 12.75
CA THR A 207 25.19 -18.75 11.46
C THR A 207 24.89 -17.28 11.15
N SER A 208 25.89 -16.56 10.65
CA SER A 208 25.75 -15.14 10.28
C SER A 208 24.68 -14.96 9.20
N THR A 209 23.95 -13.84 9.25
CA THR A 209 22.85 -13.58 8.29
C THR A 209 23.38 -13.53 6.86
N ASP A 210 24.53 -12.91 6.66
CA ASP A 210 25.09 -12.69 5.33
C ASP A 210 25.48 -14.03 4.68
N MET A 211 26.08 -14.95 5.44
CA MET A 211 26.37 -16.30 4.94
C MET A 211 25.11 -17.10 4.64
N LEU A 212 24.08 -17.00 5.48
CA LEU A 212 22.80 -17.67 5.23
C LEU A 212 22.14 -17.16 3.95
N VAL A 213 22.12 -15.84 3.76
CA VAL A 213 21.54 -15.19 2.57
C VAL A 213 22.32 -15.56 1.32
N TYR A 214 23.65 -15.56 1.40
CA TYR A 214 24.53 -16.00 0.32
C TYR A 214 24.28 -17.46 -0.08
N HIS A 215 24.32 -18.40 0.87
CA HIS A 215 24.08 -19.82 0.60
C HIS A 215 22.63 -20.13 0.20
N ALA A 216 21.67 -19.32 0.63
CA ALA A 216 20.29 -19.42 0.18
C ALA A 216 20.05 -18.85 -1.23
N ASP A 217 21.10 -18.31 -1.88
CA ASP A 217 21.01 -17.62 -3.17
C ASP A 217 19.90 -16.56 -3.15
N LEU A 218 19.92 -15.70 -2.14
CA LEU A 218 18.98 -14.58 -1.97
C LEU A 218 19.73 -13.26 -2.04
N LEU A 219 19.10 -12.23 -2.61
CA LEU A 219 19.61 -10.87 -2.50
C LEU A 219 19.49 -10.39 -1.04
N PRO A 220 20.45 -9.59 -0.52
CA PRO A 220 20.26 -8.89 0.75
C PRO A 220 18.93 -8.15 0.74
N THR A 221 18.15 -8.21 1.82
CA THR A 221 16.75 -7.74 1.85
C THR A 221 16.59 -6.32 1.33
N THR A 222 17.49 -5.42 1.73
CA THR A 222 17.46 -4.03 1.27
C THR A 222 17.61 -3.93 -0.26
N VAL A 223 18.51 -4.72 -0.85
CA VAL A 223 18.73 -4.76 -2.30
C VAL A 223 17.52 -5.39 -3.00
N GLY A 224 16.96 -6.46 -2.44
CA GLY A 224 15.75 -7.11 -2.95
C GLY A 224 14.54 -6.17 -2.99
N LEU A 225 14.23 -5.51 -1.87
CA LEU A 225 13.12 -4.56 -1.77
C LEU A 225 13.32 -3.36 -2.68
N ASN A 226 14.54 -2.79 -2.74
CA ASN A 226 14.84 -1.72 -3.68
C ASN A 226 14.65 -2.18 -5.13
N LYS A 227 15.14 -3.36 -5.50
CA LYS A 227 14.98 -3.93 -6.85
C LYS A 227 13.50 -4.11 -7.19
N ALA A 228 12.69 -4.66 -6.28
CA ALA A 228 11.26 -4.84 -6.49
C ALA A 228 10.54 -3.49 -6.69
N ALA A 229 10.87 -2.49 -5.87
CA ALA A 229 10.28 -1.16 -5.99
C ALA A 229 10.68 -0.46 -7.30
N HIS A 230 11.95 -0.55 -7.71
CA HIS A 230 12.41 0.01 -8.99
C HIS A 230 11.83 -0.75 -10.19
N ASN A 231 11.66 -2.08 -10.12
CA ASN A 231 10.97 -2.83 -11.17
C ASN A 231 9.54 -2.33 -11.38
N ALA A 232 8.82 -2.02 -10.29
CA ALA A 232 7.50 -1.41 -10.37
C ALA A 232 7.57 0.00 -10.99
N ALA A 233 8.58 0.81 -10.63
CA ALA A 233 8.79 2.13 -11.22
C ALA A 233 9.09 2.07 -12.72
N VAL A 234 9.94 1.13 -13.16
CA VAL A 234 10.24 0.91 -14.59
C VAL A 234 8.97 0.55 -15.35
N ARG A 235 8.16 -0.39 -14.82
CA ARG A 235 6.87 -0.74 -15.44
C ARG A 235 5.97 0.48 -15.63
N LEU A 236 5.90 1.35 -14.61
CA LEU A 236 5.15 2.61 -14.66
C LEU A 236 5.74 3.61 -15.67
N ALA A 237 7.07 3.69 -15.78
CA ALA A 237 7.76 4.58 -16.71
C ALA A 237 7.58 4.15 -18.17
N THR A 238 7.50 2.84 -18.43
CA THR A 238 7.35 2.27 -19.77
C THR A 238 5.90 2.23 -20.26
N LEU A 239 4.95 2.76 -19.49
CA LEU A 239 3.56 2.80 -19.92
C LEU A 239 3.37 3.67 -21.17
N PRO A 240 2.46 3.31 -22.08
CA PRO A 240 2.11 4.17 -23.21
C PRO A 240 1.69 5.56 -22.76
N LYS A 241 1.93 6.58 -23.60
CA LYS A 241 1.50 7.97 -23.32
C LYS A 241 0.00 8.11 -23.12
N SER A 242 -0.79 7.20 -23.70
CA SER A 242 -2.25 7.13 -23.54
C SER A 242 -2.70 6.49 -22.22
N HIS A 243 -1.79 5.89 -21.44
CA HIS A 243 -2.16 5.20 -20.20
C HIS A 243 -2.58 6.21 -19.11
N PRO A 244 -3.68 5.96 -18.38
CA PRO A 244 -4.22 6.91 -17.38
C PRO A 244 -3.27 7.23 -16.23
N LEU A 245 -2.34 6.33 -15.90
CA LEU A 245 -1.30 6.56 -14.89
C LEU A 245 -0.11 7.41 -15.39
N GLN A 246 0.07 7.58 -16.70
CA GLN A 246 1.23 8.29 -17.25
C GLN A 246 1.32 9.75 -16.74
N PRO A 247 0.22 10.53 -16.69
CA PRO A 247 0.27 11.89 -16.14
C PRO A 247 0.72 11.95 -14.68
N LEU A 248 0.39 10.94 -13.88
CA LEU A 248 0.79 10.84 -12.47
C LEU A 248 2.29 10.54 -12.35
N VAL A 249 2.79 9.60 -13.16
CA VAL A 249 4.22 9.27 -13.24
C VAL A 249 5.03 10.48 -13.70
N ALA A 250 4.60 11.13 -14.78
CA ALA A 250 5.27 12.32 -15.31
C ALA A 250 5.29 13.48 -14.30
N ARG A 251 4.22 13.64 -13.51
CA ARG A 251 4.17 14.62 -12.42
C ARG A 251 5.20 14.31 -11.34
N ALA A 252 5.29 13.06 -10.90
CA ALA A 252 6.21 12.66 -9.86
C ALA A 252 7.68 12.81 -10.27
N MET A 253 8.01 12.53 -11.54
CA MET A 253 9.35 12.75 -12.10
C MET A 253 9.74 14.24 -12.14
N ARG A 254 8.77 15.13 -12.40
CA ARG A 254 9.05 16.55 -12.64
C ARG A 254 8.98 17.41 -11.38
N ARG A 255 8.22 17.01 -10.37
CA ARG A 255 7.89 17.85 -9.22
C ARG A 255 8.05 17.08 -7.92
N THR A 256 8.90 17.60 -7.05
CA THR A 256 8.93 17.16 -5.66
C THR A 256 7.89 17.98 -4.86
N PRO A 257 6.87 17.33 -4.27
CA PRO A 257 5.85 18.03 -3.49
C PRO A 257 6.46 18.63 -2.21
N ARG A 258 5.99 19.83 -1.84
CA ARG A 258 6.48 20.54 -0.64
C ARG A 258 6.05 19.86 0.67
N LEU A 259 4.82 19.32 0.72
CA LEU A 259 4.21 18.84 1.96
C LEU A 259 4.45 17.35 2.24
N HIS A 260 4.21 16.47 1.27
CA HIS A 260 4.35 15.02 1.45
C HIS A 260 4.97 14.40 0.20
N ARG A 261 6.19 13.90 0.35
CA ARG A 261 6.86 13.08 -0.67
C ARG A 261 6.39 11.64 -0.51
N SER A 262 5.59 11.16 -1.46
CA SER A 262 5.18 9.75 -1.48
C SER A 262 6.34 8.88 -1.96
N PRO A 263 6.33 7.56 -1.67
CA PRO A 263 7.34 6.62 -2.16
C PRO A 263 7.54 6.65 -3.69
N LEU A 264 6.48 6.95 -4.45
CA LEU A 264 6.55 7.12 -5.89
C LEU A 264 7.50 8.26 -6.30
N HIS A 265 7.53 9.37 -5.56
CA HIS A 265 8.47 10.48 -5.81
C HIS A 265 9.91 10.19 -5.36
N ASP A 266 10.14 9.13 -4.60
CA ASP A 266 11.49 8.68 -4.22
C ASP A 266 12.05 7.66 -5.21
N LEU A 267 11.18 7.05 -6.03
CA LEU A 267 11.50 6.07 -7.07
C LEU A 267 11.89 6.70 -8.41
N PHE A 268 11.44 7.94 -8.65
CA PHE A 268 11.74 8.77 -9.83
C PHE A 268 12.62 9.95 -9.43
#